data_AF-A0A850DJB1-F1
#
_entry.id   AF-A0A850DJB1-F1
#
_cell.length_a   1.000
_cell.length_b   1.000
_cell.length_c   1.000
_cell.angle_alpha   90.00
_cell.angle_beta   90.00
_cell.angle_gamma   90.00
#
_symmetry.space_group_name_H-M   'P 1'
#
loop_
_entity.id
_entity.type
_entity.pdbx_description
1 polymer ?
#
loop_
_entity_poly.entity_id
_entity_poly.type
_entity_poly.pdbx_seq_one_letter_code
_entity_poly.pdbx_strand_id
1 'polypeptide(L)'
;SSGGVSDRGRAELLLTLEEDFGIAEVLDAPSYDLQCRLINARLWDRSVPDTCPRPVYVEDEQVAAVLLSRDLHDTHSLIYPLIFDPDIRAQLVRALDGVPTCWRTSLLENGDQRGGSHLFWALSPKGHRVPVVLRPGCGSDRLVEMSAGGDSRSWDVSPEPLTEAVAEGELLPTAPLSFMAVSFARGIACVGGFYQFDYLPRIYAAVRTTLDQWGLRSRLAEVPTDYYLAGIQPILARDPSGSCIPLGPVALAADGPLTEDEIGAMLRMAMGEAQTAAMAEILGELLAVREVARSDARLLDEALTAARTVVIRELAP
;
A
#
# COMPACT_ATOMS: atom_id res chain seq x y z
N SER A 1 -13.08 -29.92 -1.94
CA SER A 1 -11.94 -30.80 -1.63
C SER A 1 -11.00 -30.04 -0.72
N SER A 2 -10.43 -30.68 0.30
CA SER A 2 -9.46 -30.03 1.20
C SER A 2 -8.27 -29.52 0.41
N GLY A 3 -8.02 -28.20 0.45
CA GLY A 3 -6.93 -27.51 -0.23
C GLY A 3 -5.56 -27.92 0.30
N GLY A 4 -5.06 -29.05 -0.17
CA GLY A 4 -3.65 -29.40 -0.04
C GLY A 4 -2.84 -28.63 -1.07
N VAL A 5 -1.71 -28.06 -0.66
CA VAL A 5 -0.69 -27.55 -1.59
C VAL A 5 -0.25 -28.71 -2.46
N SER A 6 -0.28 -28.54 -3.79
CA SER A 6 0.17 -29.58 -4.72
C SER A 6 1.66 -29.89 -4.49
N ASP A 7 2.11 -31.12 -4.80
CA ASP A 7 3.53 -31.49 -4.67
C ASP A 7 4.45 -30.54 -5.46
N ARG A 8 3.94 -30.01 -6.58
CA ARG A 8 4.59 -28.96 -7.36
C ARG A 8 4.63 -27.62 -6.63
N GLY A 9 3.51 -27.13 -6.11
CA GLY A 9 3.49 -25.89 -5.33
C GLY A 9 4.40 -25.98 -4.11
N ARG A 10 4.54 -27.17 -3.53
CA ARG A 10 5.53 -27.45 -2.48
C ARG A 10 6.97 -27.35 -3.00
N ALA A 11 7.27 -27.91 -4.16
CA ALA A 11 8.60 -27.81 -4.77
C ALA A 11 8.96 -26.36 -5.15
N GLU A 12 8.02 -25.59 -5.70
CA GLU A 12 8.20 -24.17 -6.05
C GLU A 12 8.44 -23.31 -4.81
N LEU A 13 7.68 -23.55 -3.73
CA LEU A 13 7.91 -22.89 -2.44
C LEU A 13 9.27 -23.25 -1.84
N LEU A 14 9.68 -24.52 -1.89
CA LEU A 14 10.98 -24.95 -1.38
C LEU A 14 12.14 -24.35 -2.19
N LEU A 15 12.03 -24.33 -3.52
CA LEU A 15 13.01 -23.67 -4.39
C LEU A 15 13.14 -22.19 -4.04
N THR A 16 12.03 -21.49 -3.86
CA THR A 16 12.06 -20.06 -3.50
C THR A 16 12.66 -19.86 -2.11
N LEU A 17 12.32 -20.71 -1.14
CA LEU A 17 12.90 -20.67 0.20
C LEU A 17 14.42 -20.85 0.16
N GLU A 18 14.94 -21.73 -0.70
CA GLU A 18 16.39 -21.99 -0.81
C GLU A 18 17.12 -20.95 -1.66
N GLU A 19 16.57 -20.58 -2.82
CA GLU A 19 17.24 -19.77 -3.85
C GLU A 19 17.06 -18.26 -3.67
N ASP A 20 16.00 -17.82 -2.97
CA ASP A 20 15.69 -16.39 -2.81
C ASP A 20 15.68 -15.96 -1.35
N PHE A 21 15.06 -16.73 -0.45
CA PHE A 21 15.05 -16.39 0.98
C PHE A 21 16.32 -16.86 1.71
N GLY A 22 16.90 -18.00 1.29
CA GLY A 22 17.99 -18.67 1.98
C GLY A 22 19.40 -18.17 1.65
N ILE A 23 19.54 -17.17 0.79
CA ILE A 23 20.84 -16.65 0.37
C ILE A 23 21.43 -15.70 1.42
N ALA A 24 22.75 -15.74 1.59
CA ALA A 24 23.47 -14.94 2.58
C ALA A 24 23.18 -13.44 2.43
N GLU A 25 23.12 -12.91 1.20
CA GLU A 25 22.82 -11.49 0.97
C GLU A 25 21.48 -11.04 1.55
N VAL A 26 20.46 -11.90 1.50
CA VAL A 26 19.13 -11.62 2.08
C VAL A 26 19.17 -11.84 3.58
N LEU A 27 19.70 -12.97 4.05
CA LEU A 27 19.72 -13.28 5.48
C LEU A 27 20.57 -12.30 6.29
N ASP A 28 21.66 -11.78 5.70
CA ASP A 28 22.59 -10.83 6.32
C ASP A 28 22.13 -9.37 6.14
N ALA A 29 21.04 -9.12 5.42
CA ALA A 29 20.53 -7.76 5.23
C ALA A 29 20.13 -7.13 6.58
N PRO A 30 20.46 -5.85 6.82
CA PRO A 30 20.31 -5.20 8.12
C PRO A 30 18.85 -4.89 8.50
N SER A 31 17.89 -5.03 7.59
CA SER A 31 16.48 -4.76 7.83
C SER A 31 15.57 -5.66 7.03
N TYR A 32 14.38 -5.92 7.57
CA TYR A 32 13.31 -6.65 6.88
C TYR A 32 12.92 -5.99 5.56
N ASP A 33 12.89 -4.67 5.52
CA ASP A 33 12.68 -3.91 4.29
C ASP A 33 13.71 -4.25 3.20
N LEU A 34 15.00 -4.22 3.54
CA LEU A 34 16.02 -4.58 2.56
C LEU A 34 15.89 -6.04 2.11
N GLN A 35 15.51 -6.95 3.01
CA GLN A 35 15.20 -8.34 2.64
C GLN A 35 14.07 -8.39 1.61
N CYS A 36 12.95 -7.72 1.86
CA CYS A 36 11.82 -7.65 0.94
C CYS A 36 12.22 -7.06 -0.42
N ARG A 37 13.00 -5.98 -0.43
CA ARG A 37 13.47 -5.35 -1.67
C ARG A 37 14.37 -6.29 -2.49
N LEU A 38 15.30 -6.99 -1.84
CA LEU A 38 16.17 -7.96 -2.48
C LEU A 38 15.39 -9.15 -3.05
N ILE A 39 14.50 -9.74 -2.25
CA ILE A 39 13.66 -10.87 -2.69
C ILE A 39 12.80 -10.47 -3.88
N ASN A 40 12.07 -9.35 -3.80
CA ASN A 40 11.20 -8.91 -4.88
C ASN A 40 11.98 -8.59 -6.16
N ALA A 41 13.15 -7.96 -6.03
CA ALA A 41 14.06 -7.70 -7.13
C ALA A 41 14.52 -8.99 -7.84
N ARG A 42 14.84 -10.04 -7.08
CA ARG A 42 15.25 -11.34 -7.64
C ARG A 42 14.10 -12.08 -8.30
N LEU A 43 12.93 -12.08 -7.66
CA LEU A 43 11.72 -12.66 -8.24
C LEU A 43 11.38 -11.98 -9.56
N TRP A 44 11.50 -10.65 -9.64
CA TRP A 44 11.31 -9.90 -10.88
C TRP A 44 12.27 -10.35 -11.98
N ASP A 45 13.58 -10.38 -11.68
CA ASP A 45 14.62 -10.74 -12.66
C ASP A 45 14.45 -12.16 -13.23
N ARG A 46 13.87 -13.08 -12.44
CA ARG A 46 13.54 -14.45 -12.87
C ARG A 46 12.22 -14.56 -13.63
N SER A 47 11.27 -13.68 -13.34
CA SER A 47 9.89 -13.77 -13.82
C SER A 47 9.62 -12.92 -15.06
N VAL A 48 10.39 -11.85 -15.27
CA VAL A 48 10.10 -10.84 -16.28
C VAL A 48 11.35 -10.60 -17.15
N PRO A 49 11.24 -10.59 -18.49
CA PRO A 49 12.33 -10.28 -19.39
C PRO A 49 12.96 -8.90 -19.17
N ASP A 50 14.25 -8.80 -19.49
CA ASP A 50 15.04 -7.55 -19.43
C ASP A 50 14.51 -6.42 -20.34
N THR A 51 13.64 -6.75 -21.30
CA THR A 51 12.96 -5.77 -22.16
C THR A 51 11.90 -4.95 -21.40
N CYS A 52 11.42 -5.45 -20.26
CA CYS A 52 10.47 -4.76 -19.41
C CYS A 52 11.16 -3.85 -18.39
N PRO A 53 10.58 -2.69 -18.06
CA PRO A 53 11.12 -1.82 -17.02
C PRO A 53 11.17 -2.53 -15.67
N ARG A 54 12.35 -2.52 -15.04
CA ARG A 54 12.53 -3.07 -13.71
C ARG A 54 11.92 -2.14 -12.65
N PRO A 55 11.03 -2.62 -11.77
CA PRO A 55 10.48 -1.82 -10.68
C PRO A 55 11.56 -1.50 -9.65
N VAL A 56 11.41 -0.35 -9.01
CA VAL A 56 12.22 0.04 -7.85
C VAL A 56 11.35 -0.17 -6.60
N TYR A 57 11.85 -0.99 -5.69
CA TYR A 57 11.18 -1.26 -4.42
C TYR A 57 11.67 -0.26 -3.37
N VAL A 58 10.75 0.50 -2.81
CA VAL A 58 10.99 1.51 -1.76
C VAL A 58 9.82 1.53 -0.80
N GLU A 59 10.09 1.84 0.47
CA GLU A 59 9.02 2.13 1.42
C GLU A 59 8.43 3.51 1.12
N ASP A 60 7.11 3.57 0.99
CA ASP A 60 6.40 4.81 0.67
C ASP A 60 6.57 5.88 1.75
N GLU A 61 6.62 5.46 3.02
CA GLU A 61 6.84 6.34 4.17
C GLU A 61 8.24 6.95 4.18
N GLN A 62 9.27 6.23 3.73
CA GLN A 62 10.62 6.77 3.57
C GLN A 62 10.68 7.80 2.44
N VAL A 63 10.03 7.49 1.30
CA VAL A 63 9.93 8.44 0.19
C VAL A 63 9.18 9.70 0.65
N ALA A 64 8.06 9.53 1.34
CA ALA A 64 7.28 10.63 1.89
C ALA A 64 8.09 11.45 2.90
N ALA A 65 8.86 10.83 3.81
CA ALA A 65 9.71 11.51 4.77
C ALA A 65 10.75 12.42 4.09
N VAL A 66 11.44 11.92 3.06
CA VAL A 66 12.39 12.72 2.26
C VAL A 66 11.68 13.91 1.60
N LEU A 67 10.50 13.68 1.02
CA LEU A 67 9.72 14.73 0.36
C LEU A 67 9.19 15.77 1.35
N LEU A 68 8.77 15.36 2.53
CA LEU A 68 8.29 16.23 3.61
C LEU A 68 9.40 17.13 4.12
N SER A 69 10.64 16.67 4.25
CA SER A 69 11.76 17.52 4.70
C SER A 69 11.90 18.81 3.88
N ARG A 70 11.58 18.73 2.58
CA ARG A 70 11.52 19.89 1.68
C ARG A 70 10.24 20.69 1.87
N ASP A 71 9.09 20.02 1.86
CA ASP A 71 7.79 20.70 1.85
C ASP A 71 7.48 21.41 3.18
N LEU A 72 8.01 20.92 4.30
CA LEU A 72 7.89 21.56 5.61
C LEU A 72 8.56 22.95 5.66
N HIS A 73 9.48 23.24 4.75
CA HIS A 73 10.16 24.53 4.64
C HIS A 73 9.69 25.39 3.47
N ASP A 74 8.84 24.85 2.59
CA ASP A 74 8.36 25.56 1.41
C ASP A 74 6.92 26.04 1.61
N THR A 75 6.76 27.34 1.87
CA THR A 75 5.46 28.00 2.04
C THR A 75 4.57 27.93 0.79
N HIS A 76 5.12 27.60 -0.37
CA HIS A 76 4.37 27.40 -1.62
C HIS A 76 3.95 25.95 -1.85
N SER A 77 4.48 25.00 -1.08
CA SER A 77 4.09 23.61 -1.16
C SER A 77 2.62 23.39 -0.77
N LEU A 78 2.07 22.26 -1.19
CA LEU A 78 0.74 21.81 -0.74
C LEU A 78 0.72 21.51 0.76
N ILE A 79 1.79 20.91 1.28
CA ILE A 79 1.86 20.39 2.64
C ILE A 79 1.95 21.49 3.68
N TYR A 80 2.75 22.54 3.42
CA TYR A 80 3.02 23.59 4.39
C TYR A 80 1.76 24.20 5.03
N PRO A 81 0.77 24.71 4.27
CA PRO A 81 -0.45 25.24 4.88
C PRO A 81 -1.29 24.17 5.58
N LEU A 82 -1.31 22.94 5.08
CA LEU A 82 -2.06 21.82 5.68
C LEU A 82 -1.52 21.42 7.06
N ILE A 83 -0.22 21.63 7.31
CA ILE A 83 0.43 21.30 8.58
C ILE A 83 0.58 22.54 9.47
N PHE A 84 0.89 23.72 8.97
CA PHE A 84 1.29 24.85 9.83
C PHE A 84 0.23 25.92 10.03
N ASP A 85 -0.65 26.14 9.05
CA ASP A 85 -1.78 27.06 9.25
C ASP A 85 -2.82 26.41 10.18
N PRO A 86 -3.10 26.98 11.37
CA PRO A 86 -3.97 26.32 12.34
C PRO A 86 -5.40 26.10 11.86
N ASP A 87 -5.94 27.04 11.09
CA ASP A 87 -7.33 26.95 10.64
C ASP A 87 -7.47 25.94 9.51
N ILE A 88 -6.52 25.96 8.56
CA ILE A 88 -6.46 24.98 7.47
C ILE A 88 -6.20 23.58 8.03
N ARG A 89 -5.21 23.43 8.94
CA ARG A 89 -4.90 22.16 9.61
C ARG A 89 -6.11 21.62 10.36
N ALA A 90 -6.78 22.45 11.17
CA ALA A 90 -7.95 22.01 11.93
C ALA A 90 -9.09 21.54 11.02
N GLN A 91 -9.25 22.19 9.86
CA GLN A 91 -10.20 21.76 8.85
C GLN A 91 -9.82 20.42 8.21
N LEU A 92 -8.56 20.26 7.79
CA LEU A 92 -8.05 19.00 7.25
C LEU A 92 -8.27 17.86 8.26
N VAL A 93 -7.93 18.11 9.53
CA VAL A 93 -8.04 17.13 10.61
C VAL A 93 -9.48 16.62 10.75
N ARG A 94 -10.46 17.53 10.72
CA ARG A 94 -11.89 17.19 10.73
C ARG A 94 -12.35 16.48 9.46
N ALA A 95 -11.86 16.92 8.30
CA ALA A 95 -12.29 16.36 7.01
C ALA A 95 -11.83 14.91 6.81
N LEU A 96 -10.72 14.51 7.43
CA LEU A 96 -10.20 13.15 7.38
C LEU A 96 -10.67 12.26 8.55
N ASP A 97 -11.38 12.81 9.53
CA ASP A 97 -11.93 12.04 10.64
C ASP A 97 -12.98 11.03 10.14
N GLY A 98 -12.81 9.77 10.50
CA GLY A 98 -13.66 8.65 10.09
C GLY A 98 -13.38 8.10 8.69
N VAL A 99 -12.50 8.73 7.90
CA VAL A 99 -12.07 8.19 6.60
C VAL A 99 -11.24 6.92 6.84
N PRO A 100 -11.49 5.80 6.12
CA PRO A 100 -10.68 4.60 6.29
C PRO A 100 -9.19 4.91 6.06
N THR A 101 -8.31 4.20 6.77
CA THR A 101 -6.84 4.45 6.75
C THR A 101 -6.39 5.78 7.39
N CYS A 102 -7.32 6.65 7.82
CA CYS A 102 -7.01 7.87 8.58
C CYS A 102 -7.19 7.61 10.09
N TRP A 103 -8.00 8.43 10.76
CA TRP A 103 -8.21 8.34 12.21
C TRP A 103 -9.69 8.46 12.59
N ARG A 104 -9.97 8.23 13.87
CA ARG A 104 -11.24 8.45 14.54
C ARG A 104 -11.00 9.23 15.82
N THR A 105 -11.26 10.53 15.79
CA THR A 105 -11.02 11.45 16.90
C THR A 105 -11.71 10.99 18.17
N SER A 106 -12.95 10.49 18.08
CA SER A 106 -13.69 9.97 19.23
C SER A 106 -13.02 8.78 19.94
N LEU A 107 -12.25 7.95 19.22
CA LEU A 107 -11.48 6.86 19.83
C LEU A 107 -10.19 7.39 20.46
N LEU A 108 -9.48 8.28 19.75
CA LEU A 108 -8.24 8.89 20.22
C LEU A 108 -8.45 9.73 21.49
N GLU A 109 -9.56 10.46 21.58
CA GLU A 109 -9.93 11.25 22.77
C GLU A 109 -10.18 10.36 24.00
N ASN A 110 -10.66 9.13 23.80
CA ASN A 110 -10.87 8.14 24.84
C ASN A 110 -9.61 7.33 25.17
N GLY A 111 -8.45 7.67 24.58
CA GLY A 111 -7.20 6.95 24.79
C GLY A 111 -7.07 5.64 24.00
N ASP A 112 -7.99 5.37 23.06
CA ASP A 112 -7.97 4.14 22.28
C ASP A 112 -7.06 4.29 21.05
N GLN A 113 -5.90 3.65 21.12
CA GLN A 113 -4.88 3.67 20.08
C GLN A 113 -5.33 3.08 18.73
N ARG A 114 -6.44 2.32 18.71
CA ARG A 114 -7.05 1.81 17.45
C ARG A 114 -7.72 2.92 16.65
N GLY A 115 -7.81 4.13 17.21
CA GLY A 115 -8.32 5.32 16.54
C GLY A 115 -7.42 5.87 15.43
N GLY A 116 -6.26 5.29 15.14
CA GLY A 116 -5.34 5.81 14.12
C GLY A 116 -4.37 6.85 14.68
N SER A 117 -3.91 7.79 13.85
CA SER A 117 -2.96 8.82 14.27
C SER A 117 -3.10 10.10 13.44
N HIS A 118 -2.97 11.26 14.08
CA HIS A 118 -3.03 12.55 13.37
C HIS A 118 -1.68 12.85 12.70
N LEU A 119 -1.69 12.93 11.36
CA LEU A 119 -0.58 13.33 10.48
C LEU A 119 0.65 12.41 10.51
N PHE A 120 1.17 12.08 11.68
CA PHE A 120 2.37 11.26 11.89
C PHE A 120 2.09 10.10 12.85
N TRP A 121 2.86 9.03 12.77
CA TRP A 121 3.04 8.03 13.81
C TRP A 121 4.35 8.32 14.52
N ALA A 122 4.41 8.12 15.84
CA ALA A 122 5.68 8.06 16.55
C ALA A 122 6.24 6.64 16.45
N LEU A 123 7.56 6.50 16.33
CA LEU A 123 8.22 5.20 16.45
C LEU A 123 8.75 5.00 17.87
N SER A 124 8.30 3.92 18.52
CA SER A 124 8.89 3.47 19.78
C SER A 124 10.32 2.95 19.55
N PRO A 125 11.17 2.84 20.59
CA PRO A 125 12.51 2.26 20.48
C PRO A 125 12.55 0.82 19.95
N LYS A 126 11.40 0.12 19.95
CA LYS A 126 11.24 -1.24 19.39
C LYS A 126 10.75 -1.25 17.94
N GLY A 127 10.59 -0.09 17.31
CA GLY A 127 10.08 0.05 15.94
C GLY A 127 8.56 -0.06 15.80
N HIS A 128 7.81 -0.13 16.90
CA HIS A 128 6.34 -0.11 16.83
C HIS A 128 5.83 1.31 16.62
N ARG A 129 4.81 1.45 15.77
CA ARG A 129 4.05 2.69 15.58
C ARG A 129 3.19 2.97 16.80
N VAL A 130 3.28 4.19 17.31
CA VAL A 130 2.49 4.71 18.42
C VAL A 130 1.68 5.90 17.89
N PRO A 131 0.37 5.96 18.15
CA PRO A 131 -0.44 7.10 17.76
C PRO A 131 0.10 8.42 18.31
N VAL A 132 -0.09 9.47 17.53
CA VAL A 132 0.23 10.86 17.84
C VAL A 132 -1.04 11.67 17.62
N VAL A 133 -1.36 12.53 18.57
CA VAL A 133 -2.58 13.34 18.55
C VAL A 133 -2.19 14.80 18.54
N LEU A 134 -2.79 15.56 17.62
CA LEU A 134 -2.76 17.01 17.66
C LEU A 134 -3.47 17.52 18.93
N ARG A 135 -2.78 18.33 19.73
CA ARG A 135 -3.29 18.96 20.95
C ARG A 135 -2.98 20.46 20.90
N PRO A 136 -3.91 21.32 21.35
CA PRO A 136 -3.60 22.73 21.56
C PRO A 136 -2.48 22.87 22.59
N GLY A 137 -1.46 23.66 22.29
CA GLY A 137 -0.38 24.00 23.22
C GLY A 137 -0.39 25.47 23.63
N CYS A 138 0.46 25.82 24.59
CA CYS A 138 0.65 27.21 25.00
C CYS A 138 1.52 27.93 23.95
N GLY A 139 0.87 28.60 22.99
CA GLY A 139 1.53 29.38 21.93
C GLY A 139 1.52 28.73 20.55
N SER A 140 1.77 27.42 20.46
CA SER A 140 1.60 26.63 19.23
C SER A 140 0.96 25.27 19.55
N ASP A 141 0.28 24.69 18.56
CA ASP A 141 -0.21 23.31 18.69
C ASP A 141 0.97 22.34 18.80
N ARG A 142 0.72 21.19 19.43
CA ARG A 142 1.70 20.12 19.61
C ARG A 142 1.15 18.81 19.10
N LEU A 143 2.05 17.99 18.57
CA LEU A 143 1.83 16.58 18.32
C LEU A 143 2.26 15.81 19.57
N VAL A 144 1.36 15.02 20.17
CA VAL A 144 1.60 14.32 21.43
C VAL A 144 1.42 12.81 21.24
N GLU A 145 2.46 12.04 21.56
CA GLU A 145 2.44 10.58 21.54
C GLU A 145 1.42 10.02 22.55
N MET A 146 0.63 9.01 22.15
CA MET A 146 -0.29 8.29 23.04
C MET A 146 0.41 7.13 23.73
N SER A 147 1.35 7.42 24.63
CA SER A 147 2.04 6.39 25.40
C SER A 147 1.22 5.94 26.61
N ALA A 148 1.21 4.63 26.87
CA ALA A 148 0.60 4.06 28.09
C ALA A 148 1.44 4.30 29.36
N GLY A 149 2.68 4.77 29.22
CA GLY A 149 3.70 4.78 30.28
C GLY A 149 3.95 6.11 31.00
N GLY A 150 3.15 7.15 30.78
CA GLY A 150 3.27 8.45 31.48
C GLY A 150 4.27 9.43 30.85
N ASP A 151 5.41 8.96 30.37
CA ASP A 151 6.36 9.78 29.60
C ASP A 151 5.98 9.75 28.11
N SER A 152 5.18 10.73 27.70
CA SER A 152 4.79 10.91 26.29
C SER A 152 5.69 11.94 25.62
N ARG A 153 6.30 11.57 24.50
CA ARG A 153 7.02 12.54 23.67
C ARG A 153 6.03 13.51 23.03
N SER A 154 6.50 14.73 22.77
CA SER A 154 5.73 15.70 22.03
C SER A 154 6.61 16.63 21.22
N TRP A 155 6.09 17.03 20.06
CA TRP A 155 6.78 17.88 19.10
C TRP A 155 5.94 19.13 18.86
N ASP A 156 6.59 20.28 18.81
CA ASP A 156 5.92 21.52 18.41
C ASP A 156 5.56 21.45 16.92
N VAL A 157 4.38 21.96 16.55
CA VAL A 157 3.94 22.02 15.15
C VAL A 157 4.61 23.22 14.47
N SER A 158 5.90 23.08 14.19
CA SER A 158 6.71 24.04 13.45
C SER A 158 7.71 23.34 12.50
N PRO A 159 8.26 24.04 11.49
CA PRO A 159 9.10 23.43 10.45
C PRO A 159 10.29 22.63 10.97
N GLU A 160 11.10 23.23 11.86
CA GLU A 160 12.36 22.65 12.30
C GLU A 160 12.15 21.39 13.18
N PRO A 161 11.35 21.41 14.26
CA PRO A 161 11.16 20.23 15.10
C PRO A 161 10.54 19.05 14.35
N LEU A 162 9.60 19.31 13.42
CA LEU A 162 9.01 18.24 12.63
C LEU A 162 9.98 17.68 11.59
N THR A 163 10.82 18.53 10.99
CA THR A 163 11.81 18.05 10.02
C THR A 163 12.88 17.20 10.70
N GLU A 164 13.37 17.63 11.86
CA GLU A 164 14.33 16.85 12.66
C GLU A 164 13.73 15.50 13.07
N ALA A 165 12.52 15.51 13.63
CA ALA A 165 11.86 14.27 14.06
C ALA A 165 11.58 13.29 12.91
N VAL A 166 11.26 13.79 11.72
CA VAL A 166 11.10 12.94 10.52
C VAL A 166 12.45 12.41 10.02
N ALA A 167 13.48 13.25 10.00
CA ALA A 167 14.83 12.87 9.57
C ALA A 167 15.49 11.84 10.50
N GLU A 168 15.24 11.94 11.80
CA GLU A 168 15.73 11.01 12.83
C GLU A 168 14.89 9.72 12.91
N GLY A 169 13.79 9.63 12.16
CA GLY A 169 12.89 8.48 12.19
C GLY A 169 12.08 8.39 13.49
N GLU A 170 11.96 9.48 14.25
CA GLU A 170 11.07 9.53 15.41
C GLU A 170 9.59 9.62 14.99
N LEU A 171 9.34 10.37 13.92
CA LEU A 171 8.03 10.54 13.31
C LEU A 171 8.01 9.95 11.90
N LEU A 172 7.05 9.07 11.65
CA LEU A 172 6.73 8.57 10.31
C LEU A 172 5.45 9.21 9.80
N PRO A 173 5.37 9.61 8.52
CA PRO A 173 4.11 10.08 7.97
C PRO A 173 3.04 9.00 8.02
N THR A 174 1.81 9.39 8.35
CA THR A 174 0.64 8.53 8.20
C THR A 174 0.37 8.29 6.71
N ALA A 175 -0.28 7.19 6.36
CA ALA A 175 -0.70 6.92 4.99
C ALA A 175 -1.38 8.12 4.26
N PRO A 176 -2.37 8.83 4.83
CA PRO A 176 -2.92 10.03 4.17
C PRO A 176 -1.85 11.12 3.94
N LEU A 177 -0.93 11.34 4.88
CA LEU A 177 0.16 12.30 4.70
C LEU A 177 1.17 11.84 3.62
N SER A 178 1.46 10.55 3.55
CA SER A 178 2.29 9.95 2.49
C SER A 178 1.64 10.16 1.11
N PHE A 179 0.33 9.93 0.96
CA PHE A 179 -0.37 10.23 -0.29
C PHE A 179 -0.37 11.72 -0.63
N MET A 180 -0.56 12.60 0.36
CA MET A 180 -0.47 14.04 0.13
C MET A 180 0.93 14.43 -0.39
N ALA A 181 1.98 13.91 0.26
CA ALA A 181 3.35 14.22 -0.07
C ALA A 181 3.75 13.64 -1.44
N VAL A 182 3.45 12.38 -1.72
CA VAL A 182 3.88 11.70 -2.95
C VAL A 182 2.92 11.97 -4.10
N SER A 183 1.64 11.67 -3.92
CA SER A 183 0.65 11.68 -5.00
C SER A 183 0.14 13.09 -5.26
N PHE A 184 -0.43 13.73 -4.24
CA PHE A 184 -1.23 14.94 -4.46
C PHE A 184 -0.39 16.19 -4.71
N ALA A 185 0.79 16.26 -4.11
CA ALA A 185 1.70 17.38 -4.30
C ALA A 185 2.58 17.26 -5.56
N ARG A 186 2.84 16.04 -6.07
CA ARG A 186 3.71 15.82 -7.26
C ARG A 186 3.03 15.20 -8.47
N GLY A 187 1.76 14.82 -8.38
CA GLY A 187 1.04 14.22 -9.51
C GLY A 187 1.38 12.74 -9.76
N ILE A 188 1.93 12.04 -8.77
CA ILE A 188 2.29 10.62 -8.92
C ILE A 188 1.02 9.77 -8.70
N ALA A 189 0.64 8.96 -9.68
CA ALA A 189 -0.45 8.01 -9.52
C ALA A 189 -0.03 6.88 -8.56
N CYS A 190 -0.74 6.74 -7.46
CA CYS A 190 -0.55 5.63 -6.52
C CYS A 190 -1.59 4.56 -6.83
N VAL A 191 -1.14 3.33 -7.07
CA VAL A 191 -2.02 2.19 -7.34
C VAL A 191 -1.65 1.07 -6.38
N GLY A 192 -2.60 0.68 -5.54
CA GLY A 192 -2.33 -0.21 -4.41
C GLY A 192 -3.34 -1.35 -4.26
N GLY A 193 -3.48 -1.80 -3.01
CA GLY A 193 -4.37 -2.87 -2.58
C GLY A 193 -5.84 -2.67 -2.95
N PHE A 194 -6.64 -3.75 -2.87
CA PHE A 194 -8.07 -3.68 -3.16
C PHE A 194 -8.78 -2.62 -2.32
N TYR A 195 -8.41 -2.43 -1.05
CA TYR A 195 -9.03 -1.38 -0.23
C TYR A 195 -8.70 0.06 -0.66
N GLN A 196 -7.66 0.27 -1.47
CA GLN A 196 -7.23 1.62 -1.89
C GLN A 196 -8.29 2.35 -2.70
N PHE A 197 -9.04 1.65 -3.57
CA PHE A 197 -10.10 2.28 -4.36
C PHE A 197 -11.17 2.94 -3.47
N ASP A 198 -11.33 2.47 -2.23
CA ASP A 198 -12.32 3.01 -1.30
C ASP A 198 -11.79 4.24 -0.55
N TYR A 199 -10.58 4.16 0.00
CA TYR A 199 -10.09 5.22 0.89
C TYR A 199 -9.39 6.36 0.15
N LEU A 200 -8.60 6.09 -0.91
CA LEU A 200 -7.77 7.12 -1.54
C LEU A 200 -8.62 8.23 -2.21
N PRO A 201 -9.73 7.94 -2.91
CA PRO A 201 -10.61 9.00 -3.42
C PRO A 201 -11.22 9.87 -2.33
N ARG A 202 -11.53 9.27 -1.17
CA ARG A 202 -12.12 10.00 -0.02
C ARG A 202 -11.09 10.93 0.61
N ILE A 203 -9.84 10.46 0.78
CA ILE A 203 -8.73 11.30 1.26
C ILE A 203 -8.50 12.45 0.28
N TYR A 204 -8.42 12.18 -1.03
CA TYR A 204 -8.24 13.22 -2.05
C TYR A 204 -9.38 14.24 -2.04
N ALA A 205 -10.64 13.79 -1.94
CA ALA A 205 -11.79 14.67 -1.86
C ALA A 205 -11.78 15.56 -0.61
N ALA A 206 -11.36 15.03 0.54
CA ALA A 206 -11.22 15.78 1.79
C ALA A 206 -10.13 16.86 1.68
N VAL A 207 -8.96 16.52 1.12
CA VAL A 207 -7.87 17.46 0.88
C VAL A 207 -8.29 18.54 -0.12
N ARG A 208 -8.90 18.15 -1.25
CA ARG A 208 -9.46 19.08 -2.24
C ARG A 208 -10.41 20.08 -1.60
N THR A 209 -11.41 19.58 -0.88
CA THR A 209 -12.45 20.43 -0.27
C THR A 209 -11.84 21.41 0.72
N THR A 210 -10.82 20.95 1.45
CA THR A 210 -10.04 21.83 2.34
C THR A 210 -9.35 22.93 1.53
N LEU A 211 -8.56 22.59 0.52
CA LEU A 211 -7.82 23.58 -0.28
C LEU A 211 -8.73 24.54 -1.05
N ASP A 212 -9.88 24.08 -1.54
CA ASP A 212 -10.85 24.91 -2.28
C ASP A 212 -11.38 26.05 -1.40
N GLN A 213 -11.69 25.76 -0.12
CA GLN A 213 -12.21 26.77 0.82
C GLN A 213 -11.19 27.86 1.14
N TRP A 214 -9.91 27.57 0.99
CA TRP A 214 -8.80 28.51 1.27
C TRP A 214 -8.16 29.08 -0.01
N GLY A 215 -8.73 28.80 -1.18
CA GLY A 215 -8.20 29.30 -2.46
C GLY A 215 -6.84 28.70 -2.86
N LEU A 216 -6.51 27.51 -2.36
CA LEU A 216 -5.23 26.84 -2.56
C LEU A 216 -5.31 25.65 -3.54
N ARG A 217 -6.42 25.53 -4.30
CA ARG A 217 -6.66 24.45 -5.26
C ARG A 217 -5.50 24.22 -6.24
N SER A 218 -4.85 25.30 -6.69
CA SER A 218 -3.74 25.23 -7.64
C SER A 218 -2.50 24.48 -7.14
N ARG A 219 -2.40 24.22 -5.83
CA ARG A 219 -1.31 23.44 -5.23
C ARG A 219 -1.57 21.93 -5.28
N LEU A 220 -2.80 21.51 -5.60
CA LEU A 220 -3.19 20.11 -5.71
C LEU A 220 -3.02 19.63 -7.16
N ALA A 221 -2.25 18.56 -7.36
CA ALA A 221 -2.17 17.88 -8.64
C ALA A 221 -3.43 17.02 -8.88
N GLU A 222 -3.92 17.02 -10.11
CA GLU A 222 -4.94 16.07 -10.53
C GLU A 222 -4.31 14.70 -10.75
N VAL A 223 -4.77 13.71 -9.99
CA VAL A 223 -4.28 12.34 -10.06
C VAL A 223 -5.45 11.36 -10.07
N PRO A 224 -5.32 10.21 -10.75
CA PRO A 224 -6.29 9.13 -10.59
C PRO A 224 -6.17 8.54 -9.18
N THR A 225 -7.30 8.41 -8.50
CA THR A 225 -7.37 7.88 -7.12
C THR A 225 -8.23 6.64 -6.99
N ASP A 226 -8.99 6.33 -8.04
CA ASP A 226 -9.96 5.24 -8.13
C ASP A 226 -9.39 3.99 -8.80
N TYR A 227 -8.07 3.93 -8.98
CA TYR A 227 -7.36 2.76 -9.49
C TYR A 227 -6.87 1.86 -8.35
N TYR A 228 -6.88 0.56 -8.60
CA TYR A 228 -6.22 -0.45 -7.77
C TYR A 228 -5.53 -1.48 -8.69
N LEU A 229 -4.49 -2.14 -8.19
CA LEU A 229 -3.71 -3.15 -8.95
C LEU A 229 -3.74 -4.53 -8.26
N ALA A 230 -4.31 -4.62 -7.07
CA ALA A 230 -4.35 -5.88 -6.33
C ALA A 230 -5.40 -6.85 -6.87
N GLY A 231 -5.04 -8.13 -6.89
CA GLY A 231 -5.92 -9.20 -7.34
C GLY A 231 -6.16 -9.16 -8.85
N ILE A 232 -5.16 -8.77 -9.64
CA ILE A 232 -5.17 -8.94 -11.10
C ILE A 232 -4.26 -10.12 -11.40
N GLN A 233 -4.85 -11.20 -11.93
CA GLN A 233 -4.12 -12.43 -12.25
C GLN A 233 -4.19 -12.67 -13.76
N PRO A 234 -3.29 -12.06 -14.54
CA PRO A 234 -3.38 -12.12 -16.00
C PRO A 234 -2.81 -13.42 -16.57
N ILE A 235 -2.22 -14.27 -15.72
CA ILE A 235 -1.60 -15.53 -16.13
C ILE A 235 -1.95 -16.67 -15.16
N LEU A 236 -2.38 -17.79 -15.74
CA LEU A 236 -2.72 -19.03 -15.08
C LEU A 236 -1.85 -20.16 -15.64
N ALA A 237 -1.71 -21.22 -14.86
CA ALA A 237 -1.16 -22.50 -15.27
C ALA A 237 -2.26 -23.54 -15.33
N ARG A 238 -2.17 -24.48 -16.27
CA ARG A 238 -2.96 -25.71 -16.25
C ARG A 238 -2.15 -26.83 -15.62
N ASP A 239 -2.65 -27.41 -14.54
CA ASP A 239 -2.01 -28.56 -13.91
C ASP A 239 -2.28 -29.87 -14.69
N PRO A 240 -1.57 -30.98 -14.39
CA PRO A 240 -1.80 -32.26 -15.05
C PRO A 240 -3.22 -32.85 -14.89
N SER A 241 -4.00 -32.36 -13.91
CA SER A 241 -5.42 -32.74 -13.74
C SER A 241 -6.36 -31.95 -14.67
N GLY A 242 -5.83 -30.95 -15.38
CA GLY A 242 -6.57 -30.04 -16.24
C GLY A 242 -7.12 -28.82 -15.53
N SER A 243 -6.83 -28.64 -14.24
CA SER A 243 -7.29 -27.51 -13.43
C SER A 243 -6.44 -26.27 -13.68
N CYS A 244 -7.06 -25.09 -13.78
CA CYS A 244 -6.33 -23.82 -13.90
C CYS A 244 -5.99 -23.27 -12.52
N ILE A 245 -4.74 -22.86 -12.31
CA ILE A 245 -4.24 -22.27 -11.08
C ILE A 245 -3.57 -20.90 -11.35
N PRO A 246 -3.73 -19.91 -10.47
CA PRO A 246 -2.97 -18.66 -10.51
C PRO A 246 -1.45 -18.87 -10.50
N LEU A 247 -0.73 -18.22 -11.42
CA LEU A 247 0.73 -18.13 -11.36
C LEU A 247 1.18 -16.83 -10.71
N GLY A 248 1.38 -16.84 -9.39
CA GLY A 248 1.98 -15.73 -8.66
C GLY A 248 3.47 -15.55 -8.96
N PRO A 249 4.12 -14.48 -8.45
CA PRO A 249 5.54 -14.18 -8.73
C PRO A 249 6.50 -15.33 -8.42
N VAL A 250 6.24 -16.07 -7.34
CA VAL A 250 7.00 -17.26 -6.92
C VAL A 250 6.91 -18.38 -7.96
N ALA A 251 5.70 -18.69 -8.42
CA ALA A 251 5.49 -19.75 -9.41
C ALA A 251 6.06 -19.36 -10.78
N LEU A 252 5.94 -18.09 -11.18
CA LEU A 252 6.56 -17.57 -12.40
C LEU A 252 8.09 -17.66 -12.35
N ALA A 253 8.71 -17.29 -11.23
CA ALA A 253 10.16 -17.35 -11.05
C ALA A 253 10.71 -18.79 -11.10
N ALA A 254 9.91 -19.79 -10.75
CA ALA A 254 10.27 -21.21 -10.79
C ALA A 254 10.05 -21.83 -12.19
N ASP A 255 8.98 -21.44 -12.89
CA ASP A 255 8.61 -21.99 -14.19
C ASP A 255 9.38 -21.35 -15.36
N GLY A 256 9.90 -20.14 -15.15
CA GLY A 256 10.70 -19.38 -16.11
C GLY A 256 10.02 -18.07 -16.52
N PRO A 257 10.81 -17.13 -17.08
CA PRO A 257 10.34 -15.78 -17.34
C PRO A 257 9.17 -15.76 -18.32
N LEU A 258 8.34 -14.72 -18.20
CA LEU A 258 7.30 -14.41 -19.19
C LEU A 258 7.92 -14.27 -20.58
N THR A 259 7.26 -14.81 -21.60
CA THR A 259 7.63 -14.56 -22.99
C THR A 259 7.05 -13.22 -23.47
N GLU A 260 7.64 -12.65 -24.52
CA GLU A 260 7.12 -11.43 -25.16
C GLU A 260 5.68 -11.58 -25.65
N ASP A 261 5.32 -12.77 -26.13
CA ASP A 261 3.96 -13.07 -26.58
C ASP A 261 2.97 -13.11 -25.40
N GLU A 262 3.37 -13.68 -24.26
CA GLU A 262 2.59 -13.68 -23.02
C GLU A 262 2.38 -12.25 -22.51
N ILE A 263 3.44 -11.44 -22.45
CA ILE A 263 3.36 -10.03 -22.05
C ILE A 263 2.44 -9.26 -22.99
N GLY A 264 2.59 -9.46 -24.31
CA GLY A 264 1.73 -8.85 -25.31
C GLY A 264 0.26 -9.25 -25.13
N ALA A 265 -0.03 -10.50 -24.79
CA ALA A 265 -1.38 -10.96 -24.49
C ALA A 265 -1.93 -10.34 -23.19
N MET A 266 -1.13 -10.31 -22.13
CA MET A 266 -1.48 -9.68 -20.85
C MET A 266 -1.85 -8.21 -21.02
N LEU A 267 -1.07 -7.45 -21.79
CA LEU A 267 -1.31 -6.02 -22.05
C LEU A 267 -2.56 -5.75 -22.91
N ARG A 268 -3.06 -6.75 -23.65
CA ARG A 268 -4.31 -6.65 -24.44
C ARG A 268 -5.53 -7.21 -23.71
N MET A 269 -5.33 -7.83 -22.54
CA MET A 269 -6.40 -8.43 -21.77
C MET A 269 -7.34 -7.37 -21.21
N ALA A 270 -8.64 -7.63 -21.24
CA ALA A 270 -9.59 -6.79 -20.54
C ALA A 270 -9.40 -6.95 -19.04
N MET A 271 -9.31 -5.83 -18.31
CA MET A 271 -9.14 -5.81 -16.85
C MET A 271 -10.16 -6.71 -16.13
N GLY A 272 -11.41 -6.73 -16.58
CA GLY A 272 -12.45 -7.57 -16.01
C GLY A 272 -12.17 -9.08 -16.09
N GLU A 273 -11.49 -9.53 -17.16
CA GLU A 273 -11.10 -10.94 -17.32
C GLU A 273 -9.93 -11.30 -16.42
N ALA A 274 -8.92 -10.43 -16.31
CA ALA A 274 -7.79 -10.61 -15.40
C ALA A 274 -8.22 -10.59 -13.92
N GLN A 275 -9.18 -9.73 -13.57
CA GLN A 275 -9.76 -9.66 -12.23
C GLN A 275 -10.56 -10.92 -11.92
N THR A 276 -11.34 -11.38 -12.89
CA THR A 276 -12.15 -12.59 -12.76
C THR A 276 -11.26 -13.80 -12.51
N ALA A 277 -10.16 -13.96 -13.26
CA ALA A 277 -9.19 -15.03 -13.02
C ALA A 277 -8.63 -15.02 -11.59
N ALA A 278 -8.33 -13.85 -11.05
CA ALA A 278 -7.85 -13.69 -9.67
C ALA A 278 -8.92 -13.99 -8.61
N MET A 279 -10.20 -13.79 -8.92
CA MET A 279 -11.29 -14.10 -7.98
C MET A 279 -11.33 -15.57 -7.60
N ALA A 280 -10.78 -16.49 -8.40
CA ALA A 280 -10.67 -17.90 -8.01
C ALA A 280 -9.85 -18.08 -6.71
N GLU A 281 -8.80 -17.27 -6.53
CA GLU A 281 -7.94 -17.30 -5.35
C GLU A 281 -8.59 -16.59 -4.17
N ILE A 282 -9.09 -15.37 -4.42
CA ILE A 282 -9.66 -14.50 -3.40
C ILE A 282 -10.99 -15.04 -2.85
N LEU A 283 -11.82 -15.68 -3.68
CA LEU A 283 -13.12 -16.21 -3.27
C LEU A 283 -12.97 -17.32 -2.22
N GLY A 284 -11.93 -18.15 -2.32
CA GLY A 284 -11.66 -19.20 -1.33
C GLY A 284 -11.41 -18.61 0.06
N GLU A 285 -10.60 -17.56 0.14
CA GLU A 285 -10.30 -16.85 1.38
C GLU A 285 -11.52 -16.11 1.93
N LEU A 286 -12.22 -15.33 1.08
CA LEU A 286 -13.41 -14.58 1.47
C LEU A 286 -14.54 -15.49 1.96
N LEU A 287 -14.73 -16.67 1.35
CA LEU A 287 -15.69 -17.66 1.82
C LEU A 287 -15.28 -18.29 3.16
N ALA A 288 -13.98 -18.52 3.39
CA ALA A 288 -13.47 -19.04 4.64
C ALA A 288 -13.70 -18.07 5.81
N VAL A 289 -13.61 -16.77 5.57
CA VAL A 289 -13.91 -15.72 6.55
C VAL A 289 -15.36 -15.23 6.55
N ARG A 290 -16.23 -15.83 5.72
CA ARG A 290 -17.67 -15.52 5.58
C ARG A 290 -17.97 -14.07 5.19
N GLU A 291 -17.09 -13.43 4.43
CA GLU A 291 -17.27 -12.06 3.96
C GLU A 291 -18.21 -11.97 2.74
N VAL A 292 -18.55 -13.10 2.12
CA VAL A 292 -19.33 -13.18 0.87
C VAL A 292 -20.54 -14.10 1.07
N ALA A 293 -21.72 -13.67 0.62
CA ALA A 293 -22.92 -14.50 0.66
C ALA A 293 -22.87 -15.61 -0.41
N ARG A 294 -23.58 -16.73 -0.17
CA ARG A 294 -23.60 -17.85 -1.14
C ARG A 294 -24.16 -17.47 -2.51
N SER A 295 -25.02 -16.46 -2.59
CA SER A 295 -25.53 -15.91 -3.85
C SER A 295 -24.44 -15.23 -4.67
N ASP A 296 -23.54 -14.53 -3.99
CA ASP A 296 -22.46 -13.75 -4.60
C ASP A 296 -21.36 -14.69 -5.11
N ALA A 297 -21.12 -15.80 -4.38
CA ALA A 297 -20.23 -16.87 -4.81
C ALA A 297 -20.65 -17.51 -6.15
N ARG A 298 -21.96 -17.61 -6.44
CA ARG A 298 -22.45 -18.16 -7.72
C ARG A 298 -22.20 -17.22 -8.89
N LEU A 299 -22.37 -15.90 -8.67
CA LEU A 299 -22.04 -14.89 -9.68
C LEU A 299 -20.55 -14.89 -10.04
N LEU A 300 -19.69 -15.15 -9.05
CA LEU A 300 -18.24 -15.25 -9.24
C LEU A 300 -17.84 -16.52 -10.01
N ASP A 301 -18.47 -17.65 -9.74
CA ASP A 301 -18.25 -18.93 -10.47
C ASP A 301 -18.70 -18.84 -11.94
N GLU A 302 -19.84 -18.19 -12.18
CA GLU A 302 -20.34 -17.91 -13.54
C GLU A 302 -19.39 -16.96 -14.31
N ALA A 303 -18.83 -15.94 -13.64
CA ALA A 303 -17.84 -15.04 -14.24
C ALA A 303 -16.54 -15.78 -14.59
N LEU A 304 -16.03 -16.61 -13.68
CA LEU A 304 -14.83 -17.44 -13.88
C LEU A 304 -14.93 -18.33 -15.11
N THR A 305 -16.10 -18.96 -15.31
CA THR A 305 -16.36 -19.82 -16.48
C THR A 305 -16.41 -19.03 -17.79
N ALA A 306 -16.72 -17.73 -17.72
CA ALA A 306 -16.87 -16.85 -18.88
C ALA A 306 -15.56 -16.16 -19.30
N ALA A 307 -14.52 -16.15 -18.47
CA ALA A 307 -13.21 -15.57 -18.81
C ALA A 307 -12.55 -16.39 -19.93
N ARG A 308 -12.32 -15.78 -21.11
CA ARG A 308 -11.88 -16.51 -22.32
C ARG A 308 -10.49 -16.13 -22.82
N THR A 309 -9.94 -15.00 -22.37
CA THR A 309 -8.69 -14.44 -22.90
C THR A 309 -7.51 -14.55 -21.95
N VAL A 310 -7.67 -15.22 -20.82
CA VAL A 310 -6.60 -15.38 -19.82
C VAL A 310 -5.43 -16.16 -20.43
N VAL A 311 -4.19 -15.74 -20.13
CA VAL A 311 -3.00 -16.45 -20.59
C VAL A 311 -2.87 -17.73 -19.78
N ILE A 312 -2.81 -18.87 -20.48
CA ILE A 312 -2.67 -20.19 -19.85
C ILE A 312 -1.35 -20.81 -20.29
N ARG A 313 -0.47 -21.09 -19.31
CA ARG A 313 0.68 -21.97 -19.51
C ARG A 313 0.28 -23.42 -19.31
N GLU A 314 0.70 -24.26 -20.24
CA GLU A 314 0.70 -25.69 -20.02
C GLU A 314 1.93 -26.04 -19.17
N LEU A 315 1.67 -26.54 -17.96
CA LEU A 315 2.75 -26.93 -17.07
C LEU A 315 3.42 -28.19 -17.62
N ALA A 316 4.74 -28.17 -17.71
CA ALA A 316 5.50 -29.39 -17.97
C ALA A 316 5.22 -30.43 -16.86
N PRO A 317 5.08 -31.73 -17.21
CA PRO A 317 4.83 -32.79 -16.25
C PRO A 317 5.97 -32.99 -15.24
#